data_AF-A0A7W1GKR3-F1
#
_entry.id   AF-A0A7W1GKR3-F1
#
_cell.length_a   1.000
_cell.length_b   1.000
_cell.length_c   1.000
_cell.angle_alpha   90.00
_cell.angle_beta   90.00
_cell.angle_gamma   90.00
#
_symmetry.space_group_name_H-M   'P 1'
#
loop_
_entity.id
_entity.type
_entity.pdbx_description
1 polymer ?
#
loop_
_entity_poly.entity_id
_entity_poly.type
_entity_poly.pdbx_seq_one_letter_code
_entity_poly.pdbx_strand_id
1 'polypeptide(L)' 'LRPGQKVMHPGPMNRGVEIDPRVADHAESLIEFQVRAGLVTRMAVLYDLLTHGPVGVQSASLTEVA' A
#
# COMPACT_ATOMS: atom_id res chain seq x y z
N LEU A 1 13.99 9.93 -10.04
CA LEU A 1 13.72 9.60 -8.62
C LEU A 1 15.03 9.64 -7.86
N ARG A 2 15.03 10.07 -6.59
CA ARG A 2 16.26 10.03 -5.78
C ARG A 2 16.56 8.59 -5.37
N PRO A 3 17.84 8.23 -5.14
CA PRO A 3 18.18 6.93 -4.57
C PRO A 3 17.40 6.66 -3.28
N GLY A 4 16.84 5.47 -3.14
CA GLY A 4 16.02 5.07 -1.99
C GLY A 4 14.57 5.58 -1.99
N GLN A 5 14.19 6.50 -2.88
CA GLN A 5 12.82 7.00 -2.96
C GLN A 5 11.90 5.93 -3.56
N LYS A 6 10.81 5.60 -2.86
CA LYS A 6 9.81 4.63 -3.30
C LYS A 6 8.61 5.35 -3.93
N VAL A 7 8.10 4.77 -5.01
CA VAL A 7 6.88 5.24 -5.69
C VAL A 7 5.77 4.24 -5.39
N MET A 8 4.66 4.75 -4.85
CA MET A 8 3.47 4.00 -4.47
C MET A 8 2.25 4.81 -4.88
N HIS A 9 1.18 4.14 -5.28
CA HIS A 9 -0.08 4.77 -5.68
C HIS A 9 -1.18 3.70 -5.68
N PRO A 10 -2.28 3.88 -4.93
CA PRO A 10 -3.41 2.97 -5.04
C PRO A 10 -4.04 3.08 -6.45
N GLY A 11 -4.44 1.96 -7.03
CA GLY A 11 -5.10 1.94 -8.34
C GLY A 11 -6.63 2.14 -8.25
N PRO A 12 -7.30 2.46 -9.38
CA PRO A 12 -6.73 2.81 -10.68
C PRO A 12 -6.06 4.20 -10.65
N MET A 13 -5.12 4.45 -11.56
CA MET A 13 -4.41 5.73 -11.66
C MET A 13 -4.44 6.29 -13.09
N ASN A 14 -4.54 7.61 -13.21
CA ASN A 14 -4.54 8.32 -14.49
C ASN A 14 -3.14 8.83 -14.85
N ARG A 15 -2.45 8.10 -15.74
CA ARG A 15 -1.13 8.49 -16.28
C ARG A 15 -1.22 9.79 -17.07
N GLY A 16 -0.25 10.68 -16.87
CA GLY A 16 -0.20 11.99 -17.51
C GLY A 16 -1.12 13.05 -16.89
N VAL A 17 -1.90 12.68 -15.86
CA VAL A 17 -2.76 13.60 -15.10
C VAL A 17 -2.37 13.59 -13.62
N GLU A 18 -2.47 12.42 -12.98
CA GLU A 18 -2.13 12.24 -11.56
C GLU A 18 -0.64 11.97 -11.36
N ILE A 19 -0.02 11.28 -12.32
CA ILE A 19 1.37 10.84 -12.25
C ILE A 19 2.02 10.84 -13.63
N ASP A 20 3.25 11.37 -13.71
CA ASP A 20 4.07 11.27 -14.93
C ASP A 20 4.31 9.77 -15.23
N PRO A 21 4.05 9.30 -16.47
CA PRO A 21 4.23 7.89 -16.83
C PRO A 21 5.63 7.36 -16.49
N ARG A 22 6.69 8.18 -16.65
CA ARG A 22 8.07 7.78 -16.35
C ARG A 22 8.31 7.55 -14.86
N VAL A 23 7.53 8.19 -14.00
CA VAL A 23 7.60 7.97 -12.55
C VAL A 23 6.83 6.71 -12.17
N ALA A 24 5.64 6.53 -12.74
CA ALA A 24 4.80 5.38 -12.45
C ALA A 24 5.42 4.06 -12.92
N ASP A 25 6.03 4.08 -14.11
CA ASP A 25 6.60 2.91 -14.78
C ASP A 25 8.13 2.78 -14.52
N HIS A 26 8.66 3.53 -13.55
CA HIS A 26 10.06 3.41 -13.15
C HIS A 26 10.35 1.99 -12.61
N ALA A 27 11.54 1.44 -12.88
CA ALA A 27 11.91 0.07 -12.50
C ALA A 27 11.75 -0.23 -10.99
N GLU A 28 12.04 0.76 -10.14
CA GLU A 28 11.90 0.68 -8.68
C GLU A 28 10.50 1.10 -8.16
N SER A 29 9.51 1.26 -9.04
CA SER A 29 8.13 1.57 -8.65
C SER A 29 7.49 0.38 -7.94
N LEU A 30 6.77 0.65 -6.86
CA LEU A 30 6.09 -0.36 -6.04
C LEU A 30 4.58 -0.38 -6.26
N ILE A 31 4.05 0.39 -7.21
CA ILE A 31 2.60 0.52 -7.46
C ILE A 31 1.94 -0.84 -7.65
N GLU A 32 2.45 -1.67 -8.55
CA GLU A 32 1.87 -3.00 -8.80
C GLU A 32 2.05 -3.95 -7.62
N PHE A 33 3.20 -3.88 -6.95
CA PHE A 33 3.48 -4.70 -5.78
C PHE A 33 2.52 -4.37 -4.64
N GLN A 34 2.27 -3.08 -4.37
CA GLN A 34 1.31 -2.60 -3.38
C GLN A 34 -0.10 -3.12 -3.66
N VAL A 35 -0.58 -3.00 -4.90
CA VAL A 35 -1.92 -3.48 -5.28
C VAL A 35 -2.03 -4.98 -5.06
N ARG A 36 -1.01 -5.76 -5.46
CA ARG A 36 -0.96 -7.21 -5.23
C ARG A 36 -0.92 -7.57 -3.74
N ALA A 37 -0.16 -6.82 -2.95
CA ALA A 37 -0.08 -7.03 -1.50
C ALA A 37 -1.45 -6.88 -0.82
N GLY A 38 -2.32 -6.00 -1.33
CA GLY A 38 -3.68 -5.83 -0.81
C GLY A 38 -4.54 -7.11 -0.84
N LEU A 39 -4.30 -8.03 -1.79
CA LEU A 39 -4.97 -9.34 -1.79
C LEU A 39 -4.55 -10.16 -0.58
N VAL A 40 -3.24 -10.35 -0.41
CA VAL A 40 -2.67 -11.18 0.65
C VAL A 40 -3.02 -10.61 2.03
N THR A 41 -2.97 -9.29 2.20
CA THR A 41 -3.37 -8.63 3.45
C THR A 41 -4.83 -8.92 3.80
N ARG A 42 -5.76 -8.78 2.84
CA ARG A 42 -7.17 -9.08 3.10
C ARG A 42 -7.40 -10.56 3.38
N MET A 43 -6.73 -11.45 2.66
CA MET A 43 -6.80 -12.89 2.94
C MET A 43 -6.31 -13.21 4.36
N ALA A 44 -5.21 -12.61 4.80
CA ALA A 44 -4.70 -12.79 6.16
C ALA A 44 -5.69 -12.27 7.22
N VAL A 45 -6.24 -11.07 7.03
CA VAL A 45 -7.25 -10.50 7.94
C VAL A 45 -8.50 -11.38 8.01
N LEU A 46 -9.02 -11.83 6.86
CA LEU A 46 -10.20 -12.70 6.82
C LEU A 46 -9.91 -14.06 7.46
N TYR A 47 -8.74 -14.64 7.20
CA TYR A 47 -8.32 -15.90 7.82
C TYR A 47 -8.30 -15.79 9.34
N ASP A 48 -7.67 -14.73 9.88
CA ASP A 48 -7.57 -14.48 11.32
C ASP A 48 -8.97 -14.37 11.96
N LEU A 49 -9.84 -13.53 11.39
CA LEU A 49 -11.20 -13.34 11.88
C LEU A 49 -12.05 -14.62 11.85
N LEU A 50 -11.87 -15.47 10.84
CA LEU A 50 -12.66 -16.69 10.68
C LEU A 50 -12.15 -17.87 11.51
N THR A 51 -10.87 -17.86 11.91
CA THR A 51 -10.24 -19.02 12.55
C THR A 51 -9.82 -18.78 14.00
N HIS A 52 -9.49 -17.55 14.37
CA HIS A 52 -9.04 -17.18 15.72
C HIS A 52 -9.96 -16.15 16.40
N GLY A 53 -10.81 -15.45 15.63
CA GLY A 53 -11.64 -14.35 16.12
C GLY A 53 -10.85 -13.04 16.20
N PRO A 54 -11.47 -11.93 16.65
CA PRO A 54 -10.82 -10.61 16.65
C PRO A 54 -9.60 -10.58 17.59
N VAL A 55 -8.42 -10.34 17.03
CA VAL A 55 -7.23 -10.03 17.83
C VAL A 55 -7.35 -8.60 18.34
N GLY A 56 -7.16 -8.40 19.64
CA GLY A 56 -7.14 -7.07 20.24
C GLY A 56 -6.00 -6.23 19.68
N VAL A 57 -6.32 -5.25 18.82
CA VAL A 57 -5.33 -4.33 18.27
C VAL A 57 -5.10 -3.21 19.28
N GLN A 58 -3.87 -3.10 19.78
CA GLN A 58 -3.47 -1.92 20.54
C GLN A 58 -3.41 -0.72 19.61
N SER A 59 -4.35 0.21 19.77
CA SER A 59 -4.31 1.48 19.04
C SER A 59 -3.13 2.29 19.57
N ALA A 60 -2.06 2.41 18.79
CA ALA A 60 -1.01 3.37 19.07
C ALA A 60 -1.64 4.77 19.03
N SER A 61 -1.35 5.60 20.03
CA SER A 61 -1.76 7.00 20.02
C SER A 61 -1.22 7.66 18.76
N LEU A 62 -2.11 8.13 17.89
CA LEU A 62 -1.72 8.89 16.71
C LEU A 62 -0.90 10.10 17.18
N THR A 63 0.40 10.11 16.90
CA THR A 63 1.20 11.32 17.06
C THR A 63 0.85 12.20 15.87
N GLU A 64 0.13 13.30 16.10
CA GLU A 64 -0.07 14.32 15.08
C GLU A 64 1.30 14.81 14.61
N VAL A 65 1.58 14.62 13.32
CA VAL A 65 2.75 15.19 12.67
C VAL A 65 2.34 16.58 12.20
N ALA A 66 2.83 17.60 12.90
CA ALA A 66 2.63 19.02 12.57
C ALA A 66 3.35 19.42 11.28
#